data_AF-A0A356IEN4-F1
#
_entry.id   AF-A0A356IEN4-F1
#
_cell.length_a   1.000
_cell.length_b   1.000
_cell.length_c   1.000
_cell.angle_alpha   90.00
_cell.angle_beta   90.00
_cell.angle_gamma   90.00
#
_symmetry.space_group_name_H-M   'P 1'
#
loop_
_entity.id
_entity.type
_entity.pdbx_description
1 polymer ?
#
loop_
_entity_poly.entity_id
_entity_poly.type
_entity_poly.pdbx_seq_one_letter_code
_entity_poly.pdbx_strand_id
1 'polypeptide(L)'
;MKFNVKATAVTFGLFWGGAIFVLGLGNLLWSGYGQAALDIVTSIYPGYQATASFGQVLIGTLYGLLDGAVGGAIFAWLYNLCADKFAK
;
A
#
# COMPACT_ATOMS: atom_id res chain seq x y z
N MET A 1 1.19 -22.26 -12.28
CA MET A 1 1.03 -20.89 -12.83
C MET A 1 2.05 -19.98 -12.16
N LYS A 2 2.49 -18.89 -12.81
CA LYS A 2 3.43 -17.91 -12.25
C LYS A 2 2.86 -16.51 -12.31
N PHE A 3 3.15 -15.70 -11.30
CA PHE A 3 2.84 -14.27 -11.33
C PHE A 3 3.88 -13.52 -12.15
N ASN A 4 3.43 -12.55 -12.95
CA ASN A 4 4.32 -11.55 -13.51
C ASN A 4 4.70 -10.54 -12.42
N VAL A 5 5.98 -10.46 -12.08
CA VAL A 5 6.47 -9.63 -10.96
C VAL A 5 6.14 -8.16 -11.16
N LYS A 6 6.36 -7.61 -12.36
CA LYS A 6 6.11 -6.18 -12.65
C LYS A 6 4.62 -5.85 -12.56
N ALA A 7 3.78 -6.68 -13.19
CA ALA A 7 2.33 -6.47 -13.16
C ALA A 7 1.80 -6.57 -11.73
N THR A 8 2.30 -7.54 -10.94
CA THR A 8 1.88 -7.72 -9.54
C THR A 8 2.31 -6.55 -8.67
N ALA A 9 3.56 -6.08 -8.83
CA ALA A 9 4.06 -4.90 -8.13
C ALA A 9 3.20 -3.67 -8.42
N VAL A 10 2.97 -3.34 -9.69
CA VAL A 10 2.13 -2.17 -10.06
C VAL A 10 0.72 -2.32 -9.50
N THR A 11 0.13 -3.51 -9.59
CA THR A 11 -1.24 -3.77 -9.09
C THR A 11 -1.33 -3.56 -7.58
N PHE A 12 -0.42 -4.14 -6.79
CA PHE A 12 -0.41 -3.97 -5.34
C PHE A 12 -0.11 -2.54 -4.93
N GLY A 13 0.83 -1.87 -5.62
CA GLY A 13 1.12 -0.46 -5.39
C GLY A 13 -0.14 0.39 -5.58
N LEU A 14 -0.80 0.29 -6.73
CA LEU A 14 -2.03 1.03 -7.01
C LEU A 14 -3.16 0.69 -6.03
N PHE A 15 -3.30 -0.59 -5.65
CA PHE A 15 -4.33 -1.01 -4.71
C PHE A 15 -4.11 -0.44 -3.31
N TRP A 16 -2.90 -0.59 -2.75
CA TRP A 16 -2.61 -0.14 -1.39
C TRP A 16 -2.48 1.39 -1.28
N GLY A 17 -1.73 2.00 -2.20
CA GLY A 17 -1.65 3.46 -2.30
C GLY A 17 -3.02 4.09 -2.56
N GLY A 18 -3.84 3.48 -3.41
CA GLY A 18 -5.22 3.91 -3.66
C GLY A 18 -6.12 3.80 -2.44
N ALA A 19 -6.00 2.73 -1.64
CA ALA A 19 -6.74 2.59 -0.39
C ALA A 19 -6.38 3.69 0.61
N ILE A 20 -5.09 3.97 0.81
CA ILE A 20 -4.64 5.07 1.69
C ILE A 20 -5.10 6.42 1.14
N PHE A 21 -5.06 6.64 -0.17
CA PHE A 21 -5.56 7.86 -0.80
C PHE A 21 -7.05 8.08 -0.50
N VAL A 22 -7.90 7.05 -0.69
CA VAL A 22 -9.34 7.14 -0.43
C VAL A 22 -9.61 7.39 1.06
N LEU A 23 -8.91 6.70 1.97
CA LEU A 23 -9.06 6.92 3.41
C LEU A 23 -8.60 8.33 3.80
N GLY A 24 -7.47 8.79 3.28
CA GLY A 24 -6.94 10.13 3.53
C GLY A 24 -7.86 11.24 3.01
N LEU A 25 -8.40 11.10 1.78
CA LEU A 25 -9.40 12.02 1.26
C LEU A 25 -10.69 11.98 2.08
N GLY A 26 -11.13 10.79 2.47
CA GLY A 26 -12.29 10.63 3.34
C GLY A 26 -12.11 11.36 4.68
N ASN A 27 -10.92 11.24 5.30
CA ASN A 27 -10.59 11.93 6.55
C ASN A 27 -10.52 13.46 6.37
N LEU A 28 -10.04 13.93 5.20
CA LEU A 28 -10.00 15.35 4.85
C LEU A 28 -11.40 15.96 4.68
N LEU A 29 -12.33 15.21 4.10
CA LEU A 29 -13.72 15.65 3.86
C LEU A 29 -14.61 15.46 5.10
N TRP A 30 -14.40 14.36 5.82
CA TRP A 30 -15.15 13.95 7.00
C TRP A 30 -14.16 13.66 8.12
N SER A 31 -13.93 14.66 8.98
CA SER A 31 -12.96 14.57 10.07
C SER A 31 -13.15 13.28 10.88
N GLY A 32 -12.07 12.51 11.03
CA GLY A 32 -12.05 11.23 11.76
C GLY A 32 -12.47 10.01 10.93
N TYR A 33 -12.91 10.15 9.68
CA TYR A 33 -13.19 9.02 8.80
C TYR A 33 -11.92 8.19 8.58
N GLY A 34 -12.01 6.87 8.77
CA GLY A 34 -10.87 5.97 8.58
C GLY A 34 -9.72 6.14 9.58
N GLN A 35 -9.89 6.91 10.66
CA GLN A 35 -8.81 7.30 11.56
C GLN A 35 -8.02 6.10 12.10
N ALA A 36 -8.70 5.07 12.60
CA ALA A 36 -8.03 3.88 13.15
C ALA A 36 -7.15 3.17 12.10
N ALA A 37 -7.55 3.17 10.83
CA ALA A 37 -6.73 2.61 9.75
C ALA A 37 -5.52 3.51 9.45
N LEU A 38 -5.70 4.84 9.41
CA LEU A 38 -4.63 5.79 9.17
C LEU A 38 -3.61 5.81 10.34
N ASP A 39 -4.05 5.58 11.58
CA ASP A 39 -3.16 5.49 12.74
C ASP A 39 -2.23 4.27 12.65
N ILE A 40 -2.73 3.14 12.13
CA ILE A 40 -1.88 1.98 11.80
C ILE A 40 -0.84 2.38 10.76
N VAL A 41 -1.23 3.11 9.72
CA VAL A 41 -0.30 3.59 8.68
C VAL A 41 0.76 4.52 9.26
N THR A 42 0.41 5.39 10.22
CA THR A 42 1.38 6.22 10.96
C THR A 42 2.45 5.41 11.69
N SER A 43 2.12 4.21 12.18
CA SER A 43 3.11 3.31 12.80
C SER A 43 4.12 2.71 11.81
N ILE A 44 3.79 2.70 10.51
CA ILE A 44 4.58 2.04 9.46
C ILE A 44 5.41 3.07 8.69
N TYR A 45 4.87 4.26 8.43
CA TYR A 45 5.48 5.25 7.53
C TYR A 45 6.05 6.45 8.28
N PRO A 46 7.39 6.57 8.39
CA PRO A 46 8.03 7.71 9.02
C PRO A 46 7.62 9.04 8.36
N GLY A 47 7.28 10.03 9.17
CA GLY A 47 6.88 11.36 8.69
C GLY A 47 5.43 11.46 8.20
N TYR A 48 4.70 10.35 8.08
CA TYR A 48 3.25 10.38 7.91
C TYR A 48 2.56 10.56 9.26
N GLN A 49 1.61 11.49 9.32
CA GLN A 49 0.76 11.74 10.47
C GLN A 49 -0.69 11.65 10.01
N ALA A 50 -1.51 10.88 10.72
CA ALA A 50 -2.94 10.70 10.44
C ALA A 50 -3.78 11.95 10.79
N THR A 51 -3.38 13.10 10.26
CA THR A 51 -4.06 14.38 10.39
C THR A 51 -4.76 14.72 9.07
N ALA A 52 -5.93 15.35 9.17
CA ALA A 52 -6.74 15.77 8.03
C ALA A 52 -6.07 16.92 7.25
N SER A 53 -5.08 16.58 6.42
CA SER A 53 -4.30 17.52 5.62
C SER A 53 -4.01 16.93 4.25
N PHE A 54 -4.18 17.73 3.20
CA PHE A 54 -3.85 17.31 1.84
C PHE A 54 -2.38 16.87 1.69
N GLY A 55 -1.46 17.53 2.41
CA GLY A 55 -0.05 17.12 2.42
C GLY A 55 0.15 15.71 2.99
N GLN A 56 -0.59 15.35 4.03
CA GLN A 56 -0.53 14.02 4.62
C GLN A 56 -1.18 12.97 3.71
N VAL A 57 -2.29 13.31 3.02
CA VAL A 57 -2.88 12.44 1.98
C VAL A 57 -1.83 12.08 0.92
N LEU A 58 -1.08 13.07 0.43
CA LEU A 58 -0.02 12.83 -0.56
C LEU A 58 1.11 11.96 0.00
N ILE A 59 1.63 12.29 1.19
CA ILE A 59 2.71 11.52 1.83
C ILE A 59 2.30 10.05 2.02
N GLY A 60 1.14 9.82 2.62
CA GLY A 60 0.62 8.47 2.85
C GLY A 60 0.39 7.70 1.55
N THR A 61 -0.14 8.36 0.52
CA THR A 61 -0.37 7.73 -0.80
C THR A 61 0.94 7.34 -1.47
N LEU A 62 1.94 8.22 -1.47
CA LEU A 62 3.24 7.92 -2.09
C LEU A 62 3.99 6.80 -1.37
N TYR A 63 3.93 6.78 -0.03
CA TYR A 63 4.44 5.64 0.73
C TYR A 63 3.67 4.36 0.41
N GLY A 64 2.33 4.41 0.39
CA GLY A 64 1.49 3.25 0.06
C GLY A 64 1.71 2.70 -1.34
N LEU A 65 1.91 3.56 -2.34
CA LEU A 65 2.25 3.15 -3.71
C LEU A 65 3.59 2.41 -3.74
N LEU A 66 4.61 2.96 -3.08
CA LEU A 66 5.95 2.38 -3.06
C LEU A 66 5.97 1.06 -2.27
N ASP A 67 5.43 1.08 -1.05
CA ASP A 67 5.36 -0.06 -0.15
C ASP A 67 4.53 -1.20 -0.76
N GLY A 68 3.34 -0.88 -1.30
CA GLY A 68 2.52 -1.85 -2.02
C GLY A 68 3.25 -2.44 -3.23
N ALA A 69 3.98 -1.63 -4.00
CA ALA A 69 4.73 -2.13 -5.15
C ALA A 69 5.87 -3.06 -4.74
N VAL A 70 6.61 -2.72 -3.69
CA VAL A 70 7.68 -3.57 -3.13
C VAL A 70 7.08 -4.86 -2.58
N GLY A 71 6.01 -4.79 -1.79
CA GLY A 71 5.31 -5.95 -1.25
C GLY A 71 4.78 -6.88 -2.34
N GLY A 72 4.16 -6.32 -3.40
CA GLY A 72 3.69 -7.09 -4.54
C GLY A 72 4.82 -7.76 -5.33
N ALA A 73 5.95 -7.07 -5.51
CA ALA A 73 7.13 -7.65 -6.14
C ALA A 73 7.70 -8.83 -5.34
N ILE A 74 7.85 -8.64 -4.02
CA ILE A 74 8.32 -9.67 -3.09
C ILE A 74 7.35 -10.87 -3.10
N PHE A 75 6.05 -10.62 -3.01
CA PHE A 75 5.03 -11.65 -3.04
C PHE A 75 5.10 -12.49 -4.32
N ALA A 76 5.13 -11.85 -5.50
CA ALA A 76 5.20 -12.54 -6.77
C ALA A 76 6.49 -13.36 -6.90
N TRP A 77 7.63 -12.81 -6.46
CA TRP A 77 8.90 -13.51 -6.46
C TRP A 77 8.89 -14.75 -5.56
N LEU A 78 8.45 -14.61 -4.30
CA LEU A 78 8.35 -15.71 -3.35
C LEU A 78 7.39 -16.80 -3.84
N TYR A 79 6.21 -16.41 -4.32
CA TYR A 79 5.24 -17.36 -4.87
C TYR A 79 5.84 -18.15 -6.02
N ASN A 80 6.51 -17.49 -6.97
CA ASN A 80 7.12 -18.15 -8.11
C ASN A 80 8.24 -19.11 -7.69
N LEU A 81 9.05 -18.74 -6.68
CA LEU A 81 10.06 -19.60 -6.09
C LEU A 81 9.46 -20.88 -5.47
N CYS A 82 8.40 -20.73 -4.69
CA CYS A 82 7.66 -21.85 -4.11
C CYS A 82 7.03 -22.73 -5.20
N ALA A 83 6.37 -22.11 -6.19
CA ALA A 83 5.74 -22.82 -7.30
C ALA A 83 6.75 -23.67 -8.07
N ASP A 84 7.95 -23.15 -8.33
CA ASP A 84 9.02 -23.91 -8.98
C ASP A 84 9.56 -25.06 -8.13
N LYS A 85 9.63 -24.86 -6.80
CA LYS A 85 10.11 -25.89 -5.87
C LYS A 85 9.12 -27.05 -5.71
N PHE A 86 7.83 -26.76 -5.66
CA PHE A 86 6.77 -27.76 -5.44
C PHE A 86 6.22 -28.38 -6.74
N ALA A 87 6.60 -27.86 -7.90
CA ALA A 87 6.26 -28.45 -9.19
C ALA A 87 7.20 -29.60 -9.62
N LYS A 88 8.29 -29.83 -8.87
CA LYS A 88 9.18 -30.99 -9.00
C LYS A 88 8.72 -32.11 -8.08
#